data_AF-A0A536ALV1-F1
#
_entry.id   AF-A0A536ALV1-F1
#
_cell.length_a   1.000
_cell.length_b   1.000
_cell.length_c   1.000
_cell.angle_alpha   90.00
_cell.angle_beta   90.00
_cell.angle_gamma   90.00
#
_symmetry.space_group_name_H-M   'P 1'
#
loop_
_entity.id
_entity.type
_entity.pdbx_description
1 polymer ?
#
loop_
_entity_poly.entity_id
_entity_poly.type
_entity_poly.pdbx_seq_one_letter_code
_entity_poly.pdbx_strand_id
1 'polypeptide(L)'
;MDGRDLARRRIPRRLLDRGGVRSFLLGRAALWRKPRGDGHLPHAGRGPAACIRHPRRATAVAAACGWHRDRHRRARRRGAFPSGGGARRRRGVIELRSGEVVLRVDPTDGGRIVSLIVRGVERILPKARARATAPPIYWGCYPMVPWPGRLAEGRIPTDDGEVRLEPNLPPAAIHGLGFDKPWDVVERTATAVTMACDMRGLGWPFGGRARQTLRIGSSRLDLELEVGEYKRPGPAGLGWHPWFARPRIGDLAVRLDASEVLVVDADLVPTGAVRAVTKHEDLRSGPALGDRRLDHVYVRAKSPAL
;
A
#
# COMPACT_ATOMS: atom_id res chain seq x y z
N MET A 1 17.67 -48.48 -13.75
CA MET A 1 18.49 -48.64 -12.53
C MET A 1 19.40 -47.42 -12.48
N ASP A 2 18.93 -46.39 -11.78
CA ASP A 2 19.47 -45.94 -10.48
C ASP A 2 20.82 -45.22 -10.66
N GLY A 3 21.12 -44.07 -10.07
CA GLY A 3 20.51 -43.31 -8.99
C GLY A 3 21.59 -42.37 -8.45
N ARG A 4 21.22 -41.10 -8.24
CA ARG A 4 21.76 -40.07 -7.32
C ARG A 4 23.18 -40.28 -6.71
N ASP A 5 24.00 -39.22 -6.74
CA ASP A 5 24.40 -38.64 -5.45
C ASP A 5 24.76 -37.14 -5.49
N LEU A 6 24.39 -36.46 -4.40
CA LEU A 6 24.62 -35.06 -4.08
C LEU A 6 25.94 -34.90 -3.33
N ALA A 7 26.72 -33.88 -3.65
CA ALA A 7 27.72 -33.34 -2.73
C ALA A 7 27.53 -31.83 -2.57
N ARG A 8 27.01 -31.45 -1.39
CA ARG A 8 27.04 -30.10 -0.85
C ARG A 8 28.47 -29.74 -0.45
N ARG A 9 28.91 -28.50 -0.70
CA ARG A 9 29.73 -27.71 0.25
C ARG A 9 29.76 -26.23 -0.16
N ARG A 10 30.02 -25.40 0.83
CA ARG A 10 29.65 -23.99 1.01
C ARG A 10 30.93 -23.11 1.07
N ILE A 11 30.74 -21.78 0.95
CA ILE A 11 31.57 -20.63 1.45
C ILE A 11 32.75 -20.16 0.51
N PRO A 12 33.18 -18.85 0.40
CA PRO A 12 32.73 -17.55 0.98
C PRO A 12 32.57 -16.31 0.02
N ARG A 13 31.94 -15.26 0.60
CA ARG A 13 32.09 -13.77 0.48
C ARG A 13 33.37 -13.25 -0.25
N ARG A 14 33.41 -12.14 -1.02
CA ARG A 14 32.88 -10.76 -0.81
C ARG A 14 33.21 -9.83 -2.03
N LEU A 15 32.36 -8.77 -2.20
CA LEU A 15 32.50 -7.46 -2.92
C LEU A 15 32.90 -7.48 -4.42
N LEU A 16 32.46 -6.61 -5.34
CA LEU A 16 31.72 -5.33 -5.46
C LEU A 16 31.40 -5.29 -6.99
N ASP A 17 30.28 -4.83 -7.56
CA ASP A 17 29.83 -3.44 -7.59
C ASP A 17 28.51 -3.35 -8.41
N ARG A 18 27.65 -2.38 -8.02
CA ARG A 18 26.54 -1.72 -8.76
C ARG A 18 25.25 -2.49 -9.13
N GLY A 19 24.15 -2.03 -8.51
CA GLY A 19 22.82 -1.99 -9.15
C GLY A 19 21.85 -3.13 -8.83
N GLY A 20 21.86 -3.68 -7.63
CA GLY A 20 20.96 -4.78 -7.25
C GLY A 20 19.76 -4.32 -6.43
N VAL A 21 18.56 -4.39 -7.02
CA VAL A 21 17.27 -4.44 -6.30
C VAL A 21 17.34 -5.59 -5.29
N ARG A 22 17.14 -5.29 -4.01
CA ARG A 22 16.97 -6.30 -2.97
C ARG A 22 15.57 -6.19 -2.41
N SER A 23 14.77 -7.22 -2.69
CA SER A 23 13.53 -7.47 -1.97
C SER A 23 13.87 -7.73 -0.50
N PHE A 24 13.49 -6.81 0.37
CA PHE A 24 13.47 -7.00 1.81
C PHE A 24 12.07 -6.64 2.31
N LEU A 25 11.34 -7.66 2.75
CA LEU A 25 10.20 -7.51 3.65
C LEU A 25 10.74 -7.07 5.02
N LEU A 26 11.00 -5.78 5.17
CA LEU A 26 11.17 -5.07 6.43
C LEU A 26 11.18 -3.57 6.10
N GLY A 27 9.98 -3.00 5.97
CA GLY A 27 9.82 -1.55 6.03
C GLY A 27 10.21 -1.08 7.42
N ARG A 28 11.48 -0.72 7.63
CA ARG A 28 11.80 0.30 8.62
C ARG A 28 11.12 1.57 8.10
N ALA A 29 9.97 1.91 8.68
CA ALA A 29 9.46 3.26 8.59
C ALA A 29 10.61 4.19 8.99
N ALA A 30 11.03 5.05 8.07
CA ALA A 30 11.87 6.17 8.45
C ALA A 30 10.98 7.05 9.34
N LEU A 31 11.20 6.95 10.65
CA LEU A 31 10.49 7.68 11.68
C LEU A 31 11.05 9.10 11.65
N TRP A 32 10.41 9.98 10.91
CA TRP A 32 10.79 11.39 10.85
C TRP A 32 10.06 12.14 11.95
N ARG A 33 10.83 12.61 12.93
CA ARG A 33 10.33 13.41 14.05
C ARG A 33 10.02 14.83 13.59
N LYS A 34 8.95 15.39 14.13
CA LYS A 34 8.72 16.85 14.16
C LYS A 34 9.91 17.51 14.90
N PRO A 35 10.48 18.63 14.42
CA PRO A 35 11.45 19.39 15.19
C PRO A 35 10.82 19.82 16.51
N ARG A 36 11.53 19.62 17.63
CA ARG A 36 11.18 20.29 18.89
C ARG A 36 11.61 21.74 18.72
N GLY A 37 10.66 22.66 18.80
CA GLY A 37 10.98 24.08 18.92
C GLY A 37 11.54 24.33 20.31
N ASP A 38 12.84 24.60 20.39
CA ASP A 38 13.45 25.21 21.57
C ASP A 38 13.12 26.70 21.55
N GLY A 39 12.35 27.13 22.54
CA GLY A 39 12.05 28.53 22.83
C GLY A 39 12.04 28.73 24.34
N HIS A 40 13.16 29.21 24.87
CA HIS A 40 13.32 29.74 26.22
C HIS A 40 13.32 31.28 26.06
N LEU A 41 12.45 32.07 26.70
CA LEU A 41 12.47 32.61 28.08
C LEU A 41 11.32 33.67 28.19
N PRO A 42 11.02 34.34 29.33
CA PRO A 42 10.75 33.88 30.70
C PRO A 42 9.39 34.43 31.27
N HIS A 43 9.12 34.10 32.55
CA HIS A 43 8.00 34.47 33.47
C HIS A 43 7.42 35.91 33.35
N ALA A 44 6.18 36.26 33.78
CA ALA A 44 5.44 35.97 35.03
C ALA A 44 3.95 36.42 34.96
N GLY A 45 3.05 35.85 35.78
CA GLY A 45 1.71 36.42 36.03
C GLY A 45 0.67 35.44 36.58
N ARG A 46 0.20 35.65 37.82
CA ARG A 46 -0.67 34.75 38.61
C ARG A 46 -2.18 35.00 38.41
N GLY A 47 -2.93 33.89 38.23
CA GLY A 47 -4.29 33.61 38.76
C GLY A 47 -5.53 34.21 38.05
N PRO A 48 -6.77 33.75 38.37
CA PRO A 48 -7.19 32.49 38.98
C PRO A 48 -8.21 31.69 38.12
N ALA A 49 -8.67 30.58 38.68
CA ALA A 49 -9.49 29.51 38.08
C ALA A 49 -10.86 29.92 37.52
N ALA A 50 -11.28 29.20 36.47
CA ALA A 50 -12.69 28.99 36.14
C ALA A 50 -12.89 27.59 35.54
N CYS A 51 -13.66 26.75 36.24
CA CYS A 51 -14.36 25.61 35.65
C CYS A 51 -15.36 26.13 34.60
N ILE A 52 -15.59 25.39 33.50
CA ILE A 52 -16.92 25.10 32.92
C ILE A 52 -16.79 24.12 31.74
N ARG A 53 -17.41 22.95 31.93
CA ARG A 53 -18.20 22.08 31.04
C ARG A 53 -17.95 22.05 29.52
N HIS A 54 -17.83 20.81 29.02
CA HIS A 54 -18.13 20.41 27.65
C HIS A 54 -19.57 20.77 27.22
N PRO A 55 -19.76 20.96 25.90
CA PRO A 55 -20.73 20.13 25.23
C PRO A 55 -20.23 19.53 23.90
N ARG A 56 -20.75 18.33 23.64
CA ARG A 56 -20.68 17.58 22.39
C ARG A 56 -21.56 18.24 21.32
N ARG A 57 -21.10 18.21 20.07
CA ARG A 57 -21.81 17.97 18.78
C ARG A 57 -21.19 18.85 17.69
N ALA A 58 -20.48 18.24 16.76
CA ALA A 58 -20.20 18.83 15.46
C ALA A 58 -20.89 17.95 14.40
N THR A 59 -21.96 18.51 13.85
CA THR A 59 -22.67 18.05 12.65
C THR A 59 -21.76 18.15 11.44
N ALA A 60 -21.60 17.04 10.71
CA ALA A 60 -20.90 17.01 9.43
C ALA A 60 -21.76 17.69 8.35
N VAL A 61 -21.26 18.80 7.81
CA VAL A 61 -21.79 19.45 6.61
C VAL A 61 -21.23 18.71 5.40
N ALA A 62 -22.11 18.11 4.61
CA ALA A 62 -21.78 17.51 3.32
C ALA A 62 -21.58 18.64 2.29
N ALA A 63 -20.34 18.86 1.86
CA ALA A 63 -20.05 19.66 0.69
C ALA A 63 -19.87 18.72 -0.51
N ALA A 64 -20.88 18.70 -1.38
CA ALA A 64 -20.81 18.09 -2.69
C ALA A 64 -19.98 19.00 -3.62
N CYS A 65 -18.87 18.48 -4.15
CA CYS A 65 -18.20 19.08 -5.30
C CYS A 65 -18.11 18.04 -6.41
N GLY A 66 -19.01 18.16 -7.39
CA GLY A 66 -18.90 17.48 -8.67
C GLY A 66 -17.73 18.05 -9.46
N TRP A 67 -17.08 17.19 -10.25
CA TRP A 67 -16.07 17.63 -11.19
C TRP A 67 -16.38 17.17 -12.61
N HIS A 68 -16.32 18.17 -13.47
CA HIS A 68 -16.55 18.15 -14.91
C HIS A 68 -15.55 17.26 -15.65
N ARG A 69 -16.06 16.58 -16.67
CA ARG A 69 -15.25 16.07 -17.78
C ARG A 69 -14.84 17.27 -18.62
N ASP A 70 -13.57 17.41 -18.95
CA ASP A 70 -13.25 18.14 -20.17
C ASP A 70 -12.17 17.54 -21.06
N ARG A 71 -12.44 17.74 -22.34
CA ARG A 71 -11.78 17.20 -23.52
C ARG A 71 -10.65 18.15 -23.90
N HIS A 72 -9.47 17.63 -24.27
CA HIS A 72 -8.65 18.31 -25.26
C HIS A 72 -8.00 17.36 -26.26
N ARG A 73 -8.15 17.73 -27.53
CA ARG A 73 -7.63 17.07 -28.72
C ARG A 73 -6.48 17.93 -29.27
N ARG A 74 -5.37 17.24 -29.58
CA ARG A 74 -4.33 17.50 -30.61
C ARG A 74 -3.46 18.77 -30.55
N ALA A 75 -2.16 18.53 -30.46
CA ALA A 75 -1.15 19.07 -31.38
C ALA A 75 -0.14 17.95 -31.75
N ARG A 76 0.39 17.97 -32.98
CA ARG A 76 1.20 16.92 -33.63
C ARG A 76 2.71 17.21 -33.58
N ARG A 77 3.49 16.15 -33.28
CA ARG A 77 4.79 15.65 -33.87
C ARG A 77 6.00 16.64 -33.94
N ARG A 78 7.29 16.28 -33.77
CA ARG A 78 8.09 15.06 -34.07
C ARG A 78 9.35 14.99 -33.17
N GLY A 79 9.88 13.79 -32.96
CA GLY A 79 11.23 13.51 -32.41
C GLY A 79 11.35 12.04 -32.03
N ALA A 80 11.98 11.23 -32.88
CA ALA A 80 11.99 9.77 -32.80
C ALA A 80 13.22 9.23 -32.07
N PHE A 81 13.00 8.28 -31.15
CA PHE A 81 13.96 7.31 -30.63
C PHE A 81 13.24 5.96 -30.47
N PRO A 82 13.92 4.81 -30.61
CA PRO A 82 13.27 3.54 -30.93
C PRO A 82 12.48 2.99 -29.74
N SER A 83 11.19 2.76 -29.96
CA SER A 83 10.24 2.18 -29.01
C SER A 83 10.35 0.66 -29.01
N GLY A 84 10.79 0.09 -27.88
CA GLY A 84 10.54 -1.32 -27.54
C GLY A 84 9.04 -1.61 -27.50
N GLY A 85 8.68 -2.84 -27.88
CA GLY A 85 7.33 -3.32 -28.23
C GLY A 85 6.16 -2.71 -27.45
N GLY A 86 5.17 -2.21 -28.19
CA GLY A 86 3.96 -1.62 -27.64
C GLY A 86 3.17 -2.62 -26.81
N ALA A 87 3.17 -2.46 -25.49
CA ALA A 87 2.23 -3.10 -24.59
C ALA A 87 0.81 -2.62 -24.95
N ARG A 88 0.04 -3.46 -25.64
CA ARG A 88 -1.38 -3.20 -25.90
C ARG A 88 -2.12 -3.17 -24.57
N ARG A 89 -2.76 -2.04 -24.23
CA ARG A 89 -3.78 -1.95 -23.18
C ARG A 89 -4.94 -2.89 -23.49
N ARG A 90 -4.86 -4.13 -23.04
CA ARG A 90 -6.00 -5.06 -23.08
C ARG A 90 -6.99 -4.62 -22.02
N ARG A 91 -8.18 -4.22 -22.47
CA ARG A 91 -9.31 -3.91 -21.59
C ARG A 91 -9.92 -5.23 -21.10
N GLY A 92 -10.09 -5.37 -19.80
CA GLY A 92 -10.79 -6.52 -19.21
C GLY A 92 -10.01 -7.17 -18.06
N VAL A 93 -10.76 -7.85 -17.22
CA VAL A 93 -10.24 -8.64 -16.10
C VAL A 93 -9.40 -9.81 -16.63
N ILE A 94 -8.22 -9.97 -16.07
CA ILE A 94 -7.31 -11.09 -16.33
C ILE A 94 -7.62 -12.21 -15.34
N GLU A 95 -7.88 -13.40 -15.86
CA GLU A 95 -8.04 -14.60 -15.05
C GLU A 95 -6.79 -15.48 -15.15
N LEU A 96 -6.30 -15.95 -14.01
CA LEU A 96 -5.27 -16.97 -13.85
C LEU A 96 -5.87 -18.17 -13.13
N ARG A 97 -5.44 -19.39 -13.49
CA ARG A 97 -5.91 -20.64 -12.86
C ARG A 97 -4.79 -21.60 -12.53
N SER A 98 -4.87 -22.23 -11.35
CA SER A 98 -4.01 -23.35 -10.95
C SER A 98 -4.82 -24.30 -10.06
N GLY A 99 -5.23 -25.46 -10.61
CA GLY A 99 -6.14 -26.38 -9.92
C GLY A 99 -7.43 -25.69 -9.48
N GLU A 100 -7.74 -25.76 -8.18
CA GLU A 100 -8.92 -25.14 -7.56
C GLU A 100 -8.74 -23.66 -7.18
N VAL A 101 -7.61 -23.05 -7.57
CA VAL A 101 -7.31 -21.62 -7.34
C VAL A 101 -7.59 -20.82 -8.61
N VAL A 102 -8.44 -19.82 -8.49
CA VAL A 102 -8.74 -18.85 -9.56
C VAL A 102 -8.45 -17.45 -9.04
N LEU A 103 -7.53 -16.74 -9.69
CA LEU A 103 -7.21 -15.35 -9.39
C LEU A 103 -7.70 -14.47 -10.53
N ARG A 104 -8.40 -13.39 -10.20
CA ARG A 104 -8.81 -12.36 -11.16
C ARG A 104 -8.23 -11.02 -10.81
N VAL A 105 -7.67 -10.35 -11.80
CA VAL A 105 -6.94 -9.08 -11.66
C VAL A 105 -7.51 -8.08 -12.66
N ASP A 106 -7.75 -6.84 -12.23
CA ASP A 106 -8.18 -5.77 -13.12
C ASP A 106 -7.03 -4.78 -13.35
N PRO A 107 -6.37 -4.82 -14.53
CA PRO A 107 -5.32 -3.86 -14.86
C PRO A 107 -5.82 -2.42 -14.92
N THR A 108 -7.10 -2.19 -15.23
CA THR A 108 -7.64 -0.85 -15.41
C THR A 108 -8.02 -0.17 -14.10
N ASP A 109 -8.34 -0.95 -13.07
CA ASP A 109 -8.73 -0.46 -11.74
C ASP A 109 -7.61 -0.73 -10.71
N GLY A 110 -6.44 -0.10 -10.92
CA GLY A 110 -5.33 -0.16 -9.97
C GLY A 110 -4.44 -1.40 -10.05
N GLY A 111 -4.59 -2.23 -11.09
CA GLY A 111 -3.85 -3.51 -11.15
C GLY A 111 -4.19 -4.44 -9.98
N ARG A 112 -5.39 -4.28 -9.42
CA ARG A 112 -5.79 -4.93 -8.17
C ARG A 112 -6.32 -6.33 -8.42
N ILE A 113 -6.16 -7.20 -7.44
CA ILE A 113 -6.90 -8.46 -7.39
C ILE A 113 -8.36 -8.14 -7.07
N VAL A 114 -9.26 -8.56 -7.94
CA VAL A 114 -10.72 -8.33 -7.79
C VAL A 114 -11.46 -9.57 -7.29
N SER A 115 -10.84 -10.75 -7.38
CA SER A 115 -11.37 -12.02 -6.87
C SER A 115 -10.23 -13.03 -6.69
N LEU A 116 -10.29 -13.79 -5.60
CA LEU A 116 -9.44 -14.94 -5.33
C LEU A 116 -10.32 -16.08 -4.81
N ILE A 117 -10.61 -17.04 -5.68
CA ILE A 117 -11.39 -18.22 -5.33
C ILE A 117 -10.42 -19.34 -5.00
N VAL A 118 -10.54 -19.92 -3.81
CA VAL A 118 -9.79 -21.09 -3.37
C VAL A 118 -10.78 -22.17 -2.95
N ARG A 119 -10.81 -23.28 -3.70
CA ARG A 119 -11.75 -24.40 -3.47
C ARG A 119 -13.22 -23.95 -3.45
N GLY A 120 -13.59 -23.15 -4.44
CA GLY A 120 -14.95 -22.63 -4.60
C GLY A 120 -15.33 -21.47 -3.67
N VAL A 121 -14.45 -21.04 -2.76
CA VAL A 121 -14.75 -19.95 -1.81
C VAL A 121 -13.99 -18.68 -2.16
N GLU A 122 -14.72 -17.58 -2.33
CA GLU A 122 -14.16 -16.23 -2.52
C GLU A 122 -13.45 -15.74 -1.25
N ARG A 123 -12.23 -15.25 -1.41
CA ARG A 123 -11.37 -14.76 -0.33
C ARG A 123 -11.22 -13.24 -0.32
N ILE A 124 -11.50 -12.58 -1.44
CA ILE A 124 -11.37 -11.12 -1.57
C ILE A 124 -12.75 -10.47 -1.61
N LEU A 125 -12.91 -9.35 -0.92
CA LEU A 125 -14.12 -8.55 -0.92
C LEU A 125 -14.35 -7.96 -2.32
N PRO A 126 -15.41 -8.38 -3.04
CA PRO A 126 -15.70 -7.87 -4.37
C PRO A 126 -16.29 -6.46 -4.31
N LYS A 127 -16.10 -5.69 -5.39
CA LYS A 127 -16.60 -4.30 -5.53
C LYS A 127 -18.09 -4.17 -5.22
N ALA A 128 -18.91 -5.13 -5.65
CA ALA A 128 -20.37 -5.12 -5.45
C ALA A 128 -20.79 -5.21 -3.98
N ARG A 129 -19.90 -5.62 -3.07
CA ARG A 129 -20.14 -5.67 -1.62
C ARG A 129 -19.33 -4.62 -0.86
N ALA A 130 -18.61 -3.76 -1.58
CA ALA A 130 -17.80 -2.71 -1.01
C ALA A 130 -18.66 -1.54 -0.53
N ARG A 131 -18.09 -0.71 0.36
CA ARG A 131 -18.67 0.59 0.66
C ARG A 131 -18.61 1.48 -0.59
N ALA A 132 -19.72 2.11 -0.94
CA ALA A 132 -19.78 3.09 -2.01
C ALA A 132 -19.13 4.41 -1.55
N THR A 133 -17.81 4.47 -1.60
CA THR A 133 -17.05 5.66 -1.21
C THR A 133 -15.87 5.87 -2.15
N ALA A 134 -15.62 7.13 -2.51
CA ALA A 134 -14.33 7.56 -3.05
C ALA A 134 -13.43 7.96 -1.87
N PRO A 135 -12.12 7.63 -1.88
CA PRO A 135 -11.36 6.93 -2.93
C PRO A 135 -11.63 5.41 -2.96
N PRO A 136 -11.26 4.67 -4.05
CA PRO A 136 -11.57 3.26 -4.25
C PRO A 136 -10.69 2.32 -3.40
N ILE A 137 -10.65 2.54 -2.09
CA ILE A 137 -9.75 1.89 -1.13
C ILE A 137 -10.43 0.80 -0.29
N TYR A 138 -11.73 0.53 -0.50
CA TYR A 138 -12.53 -0.36 0.38
C TYR A 138 -12.87 -1.73 -0.21
N TRP A 139 -12.09 -2.21 -1.18
CA TRP A 139 -12.32 -3.52 -1.82
C TRP A 139 -11.12 -4.02 -2.62
N GLY A 140 -11.16 -5.31 -2.97
CA GLY A 140 -10.09 -5.94 -3.73
C GLY A 140 -8.81 -6.11 -2.92
N CYS A 141 -7.70 -6.32 -3.62
CA CYS A 141 -6.35 -6.19 -3.07
C CYS A 141 -5.50 -5.41 -4.05
N TYR A 142 -5.21 -4.15 -3.73
CA TYR A 142 -4.49 -3.23 -4.59
C TYR A 142 -3.06 -2.99 -4.08
N PRO A 143 -2.09 -2.73 -4.97
CA PRO A 143 -0.75 -2.29 -4.60
C PRO A 143 -0.78 -0.85 -4.09
N MET A 144 -0.10 -0.60 -2.98
CA MET A 144 0.22 0.73 -2.46
C MET A 144 1.66 1.07 -2.86
N VAL A 145 1.80 1.98 -3.83
CA VAL A 145 3.08 2.37 -4.44
C VAL A 145 2.95 3.79 -5.01
N PRO A 146 3.91 4.70 -4.82
CA PRO A 146 5.22 4.51 -4.20
C PRO A 146 5.26 4.71 -2.67
N TRP A 147 4.12 4.80 -1.99
CA TRP A 147 4.05 4.77 -0.52
C TRP A 147 2.78 4.05 -0.03
N PRO A 148 2.84 3.31 1.09
CA PRO A 148 1.67 2.84 1.82
C PRO A 148 1.24 3.88 2.87
N GLY A 149 0.03 3.70 3.41
CA GLY A 149 -0.47 4.58 4.48
C GLY A 149 -0.54 6.05 4.06
N ARG A 150 -0.30 6.95 5.00
CA ARG A 150 -0.55 8.39 4.89
C ARG A 150 0.75 9.20 4.84
N LEU A 151 0.74 10.26 4.04
CA LEU A 151 1.65 11.39 4.11
C LEU A 151 0.88 12.60 4.64
N ALA A 152 1.30 13.13 5.79
CA ALA A 152 0.68 14.29 6.41
C ALA A 152 0.69 15.49 5.45
N GLU A 153 -0.48 16.05 5.14
CA GLU A 153 -0.62 17.20 4.23
C GLU A 153 0.04 16.98 2.85
N GLY A 154 0.23 15.71 2.45
CA GLY A 154 0.94 15.36 1.23
C GLY A 154 2.42 15.76 1.22
N ARG A 155 3.02 16.05 2.37
CA ARG A 155 4.38 16.59 2.49
C ARG A 155 5.44 15.48 2.42
N ILE A 156 6.47 15.72 1.61
CA ILE A 156 7.65 14.88 1.49
C ILE A 156 8.88 15.77 1.62
N PRO A 157 9.63 15.66 2.73
CA PRO A 157 10.91 16.34 2.85
C PRO A 157 11.95 15.73 1.90
N THR A 158 12.75 16.59 1.29
CA THR A 158 13.82 16.24 0.35
C THR A 158 15.04 17.12 0.64
N ASP A 159 16.19 16.77 0.08
CA ASP A 159 17.41 17.58 0.25
C ASP A 159 17.27 18.98 -0.39
N ASP A 160 16.40 19.12 -1.40
CA ASP A 160 16.10 20.38 -2.08
C ASP A 160 14.94 21.18 -1.44
N GLY A 161 14.52 20.82 -0.22
CA GLY A 161 13.34 21.38 0.45
C GLY A 161 12.16 20.42 0.47
N GLU A 162 10.94 20.91 0.27
CA GLU A 162 9.72 20.12 0.41
C GLU A 162 8.96 19.92 -0.90
N VAL A 163 8.54 18.69 -1.14
CA VAL A 163 7.51 18.36 -2.14
C VAL A 163 6.15 18.28 -1.46
N ARG A 164 5.12 18.86 -2.09
CA ARG A 164 3.72 18.70 -1.68
C ARG A 164 2.92 17.99 -2.76
N LEU A 165 2.22 16.95 -2.34
CA LEU A 165 1.25 16.21 -3.15
C LEU A 165 -0.17 16.66 -2.81
N GLU A 166 -1.06 16.61 -3.79
CA GLU A 166 -2.49 16.86 -3.55
C GLU A 166 -3.08 15.74 -2.66
N PRO A 167 -3.69 16.07 -1.49
CA PRO A 167 -4.33 15.09 -0.64
C PRO A 167 -5.55 14.42 -1.30
N ASN A 168 -5.45 13.12 -1.58
CA ASN A 168 -6.56 12.30 -2.08
C ASN A 168 -7.48 11.76 -0.96
N LEU A 169 -7.08 11.91 0.30
CA LEU A 169 -7.92 11.70 1.49
C LEU A 169 -7.61 12.78 2.53
N PRO A 170 -8.12 14.01 2.35
CA PRO A 170 -7.74 15.15 3.16
C PRO A 170 -7.86 14.90 4.68
N PRO A 171 -6.90 15.39 5.49
CA PRO A 171 -5.78 16.24 5.08
C PRO A 171 -4.57 15.47 4.49
N ALA A 172 -4.62 14.15 4.36
CA ALA A 172 -3.45 13.34 3.96
C ALA A 172 -3.47 12.91 2.48
N ALA A 173 -2.28 12.67 1.93
CA ALA A 173 -2.13 11.86 0.71
C ALA A 173 -1.95 10.39 1.13
N ILE A 174 -2.79 9.49 0.63
CA ILE A 174 -2.88 8.10 1.08
C ILE A 174 -2.64 7.09 -0.05
N HIS A 175 -1.93 6.01 0.28
CA HIS A 175 -1.80 4.76 -0.51
C HIS A 175 -1.11 4.85 -1.87
N GLY A 176 -0.39 5.92 -2.14
CA GLY A 176 0.36 6.04 -3.38
C GLY A 176 -0.52 6.37 -4.58
N LEU A 177 0.03 6.08 -5.76
CA LEU A 177 -0.59 6.32 -7.06
C LEU A 177 -1.12 5.02 -7.67
N GLY A 178 -0.52 3.87 -7.33
CA GLY A 178 -0.79 2.63 -8.04
C GLY A 178 -2.23 2.12 -7.91
N PHE A 179 -2.90 2.40 -6.79
CA PHE A 179 -4.15 1.75 -6.44
C PHE A 179 -5.38 2.19 -7.25
N ASP A 180 -5.35 3.38 -7.86
CA ASP A 180 -6.46 3.95 -8.64
C ASP A 180 -6.05 4.30 -10.08
N LYS A 181 -4.86 3.88 -10.51
CA LYS A 181 -4.32 4.15 -11.85
C LYS A 181 -4.28 2.87 -12.69
N PRO A 182 -4.41 2.97 -14.01
CA PRO A 182 -4.33 1.81 -14.87
C PRO A 182 -2.90 1.29 -14.98
N TRP A 183 -2.77 -0.02 -15.02
CA TRP A 183 -1.54 -0.76 -15.22
C TRP A 183 -1.53 -1.41 -16.62
N ASP A 184 -0.39 -1.35 -17.27
CA ASP A 184 -0.15 -1.98 -18.56
C ASP A 184 0.34 -3.43 -18.34
N VAL A 185 -0.28 -4.39 -19.02
CA VAL A 185 0.13 -5.80 -18.96
C VAL A 185 1.44 -5.96 -19.73
N VAL A 186 2.48 -6.42 -19.05
CA VAL A 186 3.82 -6.65 -19.62
C VAL A 186 3.95 -8.09 -20.11
N GLU A 187 3.56 -9.04 -19.27
CA GLU A 187 3.67 -10.48 -19.55
C GLU A 187 2.52 -11.22 -18.87
N ARG A 188 2.07 -12.32 -19.48
CA ARG A 188 1.02 -13.17 -18.92
C ARG A 188 1.20 -14.63 -19.34
N THR A 189 0.99 -15.53 -18.39
CA THR A 189 0.79 -16.97 -18.61
C THR A 189 -0.58 -17.41 -18.06
N ALA A 190 -0.84 -18.71 -18.01
CA ALA A 190 -2.04 -19.24 -17.36
C ALA A 190 -2.04 -19.04 -15.83
N THR A 191 -0.86 -18.90 -15.21
CA THR A 191 -0.65 -18.88 -13.76
C THR A 191 0.08 -17.63 -13.26
N ALA A 192 0.49 -16.74 -14.15
CA ALA A 192 1.20 -15.51 -13.78
C ALA A 192 0.78 -14.30 -14.63
N VAL A 193 0.86 -13.12 -14.05
CA VAL A 193 0.77 -11.84 -14.77
C VAL A 193 1.77 -10.84 -14.21
N THR A 194 2.51 -10.19 -15.10
CA THR A 194 3.35 -9.02 -14.81
C THR A 194 2.67 -7.78 -15.39
N MET A 195 2.54 -6.74 -14.59
CA MET A 195 1.99 -5.45 -15.01
C MET A 195 2.90 -4.30 -14.57
N ALA A 196 2.84 -3.17 -15.28
CA ALA A 196 3.59 -1.97 -14.94
C ALA A 196 2.68 -0.74 -14.90
N CYS A 197 2.96 0.18 -13.97
CA CYS A 197 2.32 1.48 -13.88
C CYS A 197 3.39 2.56 -14.07
N ASP A 198 3.24 3.39 -15.09
CA ASP A 198 4.07 4.58 -15.27
C ASP A 198 3.58 5.68 -14.33
N MET A 199 4.46 6.16 -13.45
CA MET A 199 4.12 7.18 -12.46
C MET A 199 4.41 8.60 -12.96
N ARG A 200 5.04 8.73 -14.14
CA ARG A 200 5.35 10.04 -14.74
C ARG A 200 4.05 10.76 -15.12
N GLY A 201 3.97 12.03 -14.74
CA GLY A 201 2.79 12.86 -15.04
C GLY A 201 1.59 12.63 -14.12
N LEU A 202 1.72 11.79 -13.08
CA LEU A 202 0.65 11.52 -12.11
C LEU A 202 0.74 12.39 -10.84
N GLY A 203 1.32 13.59 -10.94
CA GLY A 203 1.57 14.46 -9.79
C GLY A 203 2.73 14.02 -8.89
N TRP A 204 3.47 12.98 -9.28
CA TRP A 204 4.64 12.48 -8.55
C TRP A 204 5.95 13.01 -9.17
N PRO A 205 6.68 13.91 -8.48
CA PRO A 205 7.79 14.65 -9.10
C PRO A 205 9.05 13.81 -9.29
N PHE A 206 9.18 12.69 -8.59
CA PHE A 206 10.34 11.80 -8.72
C PHE A 206 10.27 10.93 -9.99
N GLY A 207 9.13 10.91 -10.68
CA GLY A 207 8.91 10.04 -11.84
C GLY A 207 8.95 8.56 -11.46
N GLY A 208 9.34 7.72 -12.40
CA GLY A 208 9.49 6.28 -12.15
C GLY A 208 8.36 5.41 -12.68
N ARG A 209 8.58 4.12 -12.49
CA ARG A 209 7.70 3.04 -12.90
C ARG A 209 7.59 2.04 -11.76
N ALA A 210 6.35 1.62 -11.49
CA ALA A 210 6.06 0.48 -10.63
C ALA A 210 5.86 -0.77 -11.47
N ARG A 211 6.29 -1.93 -10.98
CA ARG A 211 6.08 -3.23 -11.60
C ARG A 211 5.52 -4.20 -10.55
N GLN A 212 4.47 -4.93 -10.91
CA GLN A 212 3.85 -5.93 -10.04
C GLN A 212 3.80 -7.25 -10.79
N THR A 213 4.25 -8.32 -10.13
CA THR A 213 4.11 -9.69 -10.63
C THR A 213 3.27 -10.51 -9.66
N LEU A 214 2.23 -11.15 -10.18
CA LEU A 214 1.32 -12.01 -9.44
C LEU A 214 1.45 -13.43 -9.99
N ARG A 215 1.73 -14.41 -9.14
CA ARG A 215 1.86 -15.83 -9.56
C ARG A 215 1.04 -16.71 -8.64
N ILE A 216 0.29 -17.64 -9.20
CA ILE A 216 -0.48 -18.62 -8.44
C ILE A 216 0.08 -20.04 -8.65
N GLY A 217 0.13 -20.79 -7.56
CA GLY A 217 0.22 -22.24 -7.56
C GLY A 217 -1.02 -22.86 -6.93
N SER A 218 -1.03 -24.18 -6.82
CA SER A 218 -2.15 -24.92 -6.21
C SER A 218 -2.34 -24.64 -4.71
N SER A 219 -1.30 -24.15 -4.03
CA SER A 219 -1.31 -23.91 -2.58
C SER A 219 -0.73 -22.55 -2.16
N ARG A 220 -0.32 -21.69 -3.10
CA ARG A 220 0.29 -20.39 -2.79
C ARG A 220 -0.06 -19.31 -3.81
N LEU A 221 -0.07 -18.07 -3.34
CA LEU A 221 -0.12 -16.86 -4.15
C LEU A 221 1.13 -16.04 -3.83
N ASP A 222 1.99 -15.88 -4.84
CA ASP A 222 3.21 -15.09 -4.74
C ASP A 222 2.94 -13.68 -5.31
N LEU A 223 3.21 -12.66 -4.51
CA LEU A 223 3.06 -11.25 -4.87
C LEU A 223 4.43 -10.57 -4.83
N GLU A 224 4.80 -9.89 -5.92
CA GLU A 224 6.05 -9.15 -6.06
C GLU A 224 5.72 -7.74 -6.53
N LEU A 225 6.28 -6.72 -5.87
CA LEU A 225 6.09 -5.32 -6.19
C LEU A 225 7.43 -4.60 -6.13
N GLU A 226 7.72 -3.86 -7.20
CA GLU A 226 8.98 -3.16 -7.42
C GLU A 226 8.68 -1.73 -7.84
N VAL A 227 9.58 -0.82 -7.50
CA VAL A 227 9.56 0.56 -7.98
C VAL A 227 10.97 0.99 -8.35
N GLY A 228 11.08 1.71 -9.48
CA GLY A 228 12.37 2.16 -9.98
C GLY A 228 12.22 3.22 -11.07
N GLU A 229 13.28 3.43 -11.85
CA GLU A 229 13.33 4.39 -12.96
C GLU A 229 13.06 5.85 -12.53
N TYR A 230 13.41 6.20 -11.28
CA TYR A 230 13.23 7.55 -10.78
C TYR A 230 14.13 8.54 -11.52
N LYS A 231 13.60 9.74 -11.77
CA LYS A 231 14.32 10.85 -12.40
C LYS A 231 15.29 11.54 -11.41
N ARG A 232 15.02 11.41 -10.12
CA ARG A 232 15.84 11.94 -9.01
C ARG A 232 15.60 11.11 -7.74
N PRO A 233 16.50 11.13 -6.74
CA PRO A 233 16.30 10.43 -5.48
C PRO A 233 14.94 10.78 -4.85
N GLY A 234 14.21 9.76 -4.38
CA GLY A 234 12.88 9.91 -3.81
C GLY A 234 12.52 8.74 -2.89
N PRO A 235 11.50 8.89 -2.03
CA PRO A 235 11.13 7.85 -1.10
C PRO A 235 10.42 6.70 -1.82
N ALA A 236 10.56 5.49 -1.27
CA ALA A 236 9.86 4.31 -1.73
C ALA A 236 9.40 3.47 -0.53
N GLY A 237 8.08 3.27 -0.45
CA GLY A 237 7.44 2.29 0.42
C GLY A 237 6.45 1.49 -0.40
N LEU A 238 6.43 0.17 -0.21
CA LEU A 238 5.64 -0.75 -1.03
C LEU A 238 4.81 -1.67 -0.14
N GLY A 239 3.62 -2.01 -0.61
CA GLY A 239 2.78 -3.01 0.05
C GLY A 239 1.51 -3.29 -0.72
N TRP A 240 0.68 -4.17 -0.16
CA TRP A 240 -0.65 -4.47 -0.67
C TRP A 240 -1.69 -4.23 0.40
N HIS A 241 -2.90 -3.88 -0.03
CA HIS A 241 -4.02 -3.65 0.87
C HIS A 241 -5.17 -4.64 0.59
N PRO A 242 -5.09 -5.89 1.10
CA PRO A 242 -6.13 -6.87 0.88
C PRO A 242 -7.37 -6.58 1.72
N TRP A 243 -8.53 -6.55 1.08
CA TRP A 243 -9.82 -6.70 1.74
C TRP A 243 -10.25 -8.15 1.69
N PHE A 244 -10.05 -8.87 2.78
CA PHE A 244 -10.51 -10.26 2.88
C PHE A 244 -12.02 -10.32 3.11
N ALA A 245 -12.69 -11.25 2.43
CA ALA A 245 -14.10 -11.51 2.66
C ALA A 245 -14.29 -12.23 4.01
N ARG A 246 -15.10 -11.66 4.91
CA ARG A 246 -15.51 -12.33 6.14
C ARG A 246 -16.39 -13.56 5.79
N PRO A 247 -16.19 -14.73 6.43
CA PRO A 247 -17.02 -15.90 6.18
C PRO A 247 -18.48 -15.63 6.54
N ARG A 248 -19.40 -16.39 5.92
CA ARG A 248 -20.84 -16.30 6.20
C ARG A 248 -21.24 -16.87 7.55
N ILE A 249 -20.47 -17.86 8.04
CA ILE A 249 -20.72 -18.58 9.28
C ILE A 249 -19.41 -18.56 10.08
N GLY A 250 -19.50 -18.30 11.38
CA GLY A 250 -18.35 -18.16 12.27
C GLY A 250 -17.61 -16.84 12.08
N ASP A 251 -16.39 -16.78 12.60
CA ASP A 251 -15.54 -15.59 12.56
C ASP A 251 -14.11 -15.96 12.14
N LEU A 252 -13.31 -14.95 11.79
CA LEU A 252 -11.89 -15.12 11.48
C LEU A 252 -11.07 -15.03 12.76
N ALA A 253 -10.13 -15.96 12.95
CA ALA A 253 -9.03 -15.77 13.89
C ALA A 253 -7.86 -15.11 13.17
N VAL A 254 -7.17 -14.18 13.83
CA VAL A 254 -5.99 -13.51 13.28
C VAL A 254 -4.87 -13.60 14.30
N ARG A 255 -3.74 -14.17 13.88
CA ARG A 255 -2.50 -14.27 14.65
C ARG A 255 -1.39 -13.45 14.03
N LEU A 256 -0.83 -12.57 14.84
CA LEU A 256 0.35 -11.77 14.49
C LEU A 256 1.35 -11.79 15.63
N ASP A 257 2.58 -12.24 15.38
CA ASP A 257 3.67 -12.17 16.36
C ASP A 257 4.24 -10.75 16.40
N ALA A 258 3.54 -9.86 17.08
CA ALA A 258 3.94 -8.49 17.36
C ALA A 258 3.33 -8.03 18.69
N SER A 259 4.12 -7.33 19.51
CA SER A 259 3.68 -6.80 20.82
C SER A 259 3.69 -5.28 20.90
N GLU A 260 4.02 -4.60 19.80
CA GLU A 260 4.17 -3.15 19.72
C GLU A 260 3.50 -2.61 18.45
N VAL A 261 2.95 -1.41 18.57
CA VAL A 261 2.36 -0.65 17.45
C VAL A 261 2.95 0.76 17.38
N LEU A 262 2.96 1.37 16.19
CA LEU A 262 3.27 2.80 16.07
C LEU A 262 2.18 3.64 16.73
N VAL A 263 2.61 4.67 17.46
CA VAL A 263 1.72 5.72 17.94
C VAL A 263 1.42 6.65 16.78
N VAL A 264 0.12 6.85 16.51
CA VAL A 264 -0.38 7.78 15.50
C VAL A 264 -1.05 8.98 16.17
N ASP A 265 -1.08 10.10 15.47
CA ASP A 265 -1.85 11.28 15.90
C ASP A 265 -3.34 11.18 15.52
N ALA A 266 -4.09 12.28 15.70
CA ALA A 266 -5.51 12.34 15.41
C ALA A 266 -5.86 12.12 13.92
N ASP A 267 -4.91 12.39 13.01
CA ASP A 267 -5.05 12.21 11.57
C ASP A 267 -4.49 10.85 11.10
N LEU A 268 -4.17 9.97 12.05
CA LEU A 268 -3.59 8.64 11.82
C LEU A 268 -2.21 8.71 11.14
N VAL A 269 -1.47 9.79 11.35
CA VAL A 269 -0.08 9.94 10.90
C VAL A 269 0.86 9.39 11.98
N PRO A 270 1.83 8.52 11.63
CA PRO A 270 2.80 8.02 12.61
C PRO A 270 3.66 9.13 13.23
N THR A 271 3.73 9.15 14.55
CA THR A 271 4.48 10.18 15.33
C THR A 271 5.98 9.90 15.45
N GLY A 272 6.42 8.69 15.11
CA GLY A 272 7.77 8.24 15.41
C GLY A 272 7.90 7.34 16.64
N ALA A 273 6.92 7.39 17.56
CA ALA A 273 6.94 6.60 18.78
C ALA A 273 6.30 5.20 18.58
N VAL A 274 6.72 4.26 19.42
CA VAL A 274 6.12 2.93 19.55
C VAL A 274 5.54 2.76 20.95
N ARG A 275 4.47 1.97 21.06
CA ARG A 275 3.88 1.58 22.34
C ARG A 275 3.52 0.09 22.33
N ALA A 276 3.40 -0.50 23.51
CA ALA A 276 2.87 -1.84 23.65
C ALA A 276 1.42 -1.92 23.14
N VAL A 277 1.04 -3.10 22.64
CA VAL A 277 -0.35 -3.41 22.29
C VAL A 277 -1.25 -3.40 23.52
N THR A 278 -2.48 -2.92 23.35
CA THR A 278 -3.55 -3.12 24.35
C THR A 278 -4.13 -4.53 24.25
N LYS A 279 -4.96 -4.94 25.21
CA LYS A 279 -5.70 -6.23 25.15
C LYS A 279 -6.55 -6.39 23.87
N HIS A 280 -7.06 -5.28 23.32
CA HIS A 280 -7.87 -5.31 22.09
C HIS A 280 -7.03 -5.34 20.81
N GLU A 281 -5.73 -5.01 20.90
CA GLU A 281 -4.77 -5.04 19.80
C GLU A 281 -3.86 -6.28 19.85
N ASP A 282 -3.81 -7.00 20.98
CA ASP A 282 -2.98 -8.19 21.08
C ASP A 282 -3.56 -9.35 20.28
N LEU A 283 -2.90 -9.69 19.18
CA LEU A 283 -3.28 -10.77 18.26
C LEU A 283 -2.44 -12.03 18.43
N ARG A 284 -1.48 -12.07 19.38
CA ARG A 284 -0.50 -13.16 19.47
C ARG A 284 -1.13 -14.52 19.78
N SER A 285 -2.25 -14.53 20.49
CA SER A 285 -3.00 -15.75 20.82
C SER A 285 -3.90 -16.26 19.68
N GLY A 286 -3.98 -15.56 18.55
CA GLY A 286 -4.94 -15.86 17.48
C GLY A 286 -6.40 -15.66 17.91
N PRO A 287 -6.77 -14.52 18.53
CA PRO A 287 -8.15 -14.31 18.94
C PRO A 287 -9.09 -14.20 17.74
N ALA A 288 -10.38 -14.44 17.98
CA ALA A 288 -11.43 -14.06 17.05
C ALA A 288 -11.38 -12.54 16.78
N LEU A 289 -11.60 -12.17 15.51
CA LEU A 289 -11.58 -10.78 15.05
C LEU A 289 -12.74 -9.99 15.65
N GLY A 290 -13.92 -10.60 15.76
CA GLY A 290 -15.13 -10.06 16.36
C GLY A 290 -15.45 -8.68 15.83
N ASP A 291 -15.66 -7.76 16.78
CA ASP A 291 -15.90 -6.33 16.53
C ASP A 291 -14.64 -5.47 16.74
N ARG A 292 -13.44 -6.09 16.76
CA ARG A 292 -12.18 -5.35 16.92
C ARG A 292 -12.04 -4.33 15.80
N ARG A 293 -11.70 -3.10 16.17
CA ARG A 293 -11.34 -2.03 15.24
C ARG A 293 -9.83 -1.89 15.22
N LEU A 294 -9.22 -2.43 14.18
CA LEU A 294 -7.77 -2.42 13.99
C LEU A 294 -7.43 -1.49 12.83
N ASP A 295 -6.76 -0.39 13.12
CA ASP A 295 -6.16 0.52 12.13
C ASP A 295 -4.78 0.94 12.65
N HIS A 296 -3.93 -0.06 12.86
CA HIS A 296 -2.64 0.06 13.53
C HIS A 296 -1.52 -0.47 12.65
N VAL A 297 -0.34 0.13 12.78
CA VAL A 297 0.90 -0.42 12.23
C VAL A 297 1.60 -1.19 13.34
N TYR A 298 1.50 -2.52 13.30
CA TYR A 298 2.30 -3.39 14.14
C TYR A 298 3.76 -3.35 13.68
N VAL A 299 4.67 -3.09 14.62
CA VAL A 299 6.10 -3.01 14.33
C VAL A 299 6.80 -4.30 14.76
N ARG A 300 7.95 -4.58 14.14
CA ARG A 300 8.78 -5.76 14.44
C ARG A 300 8.01 -7.08 14.32
N ALA A 301 6.95 -7.09 13.51
CA ALA A 301 6.17 -8.28 13.23
C ALA A 301 7.04 -9.36 12.58
N LYS A 302 6.85 -10.61 12.99
CA LYS A 302 7.51 -11.77 12.37
C LYS A 302 6.55 -12.49 11.44
N SER A 303 7.05 -12.83 10.26
CA SER A 303 6.34 -13.66 9.30
C SER A 303 6.40 -15.15 9.68
N PRO A 304 5.38 -15.95 9.35
CA PRO A 304 4.11 -15.52 8.76
C PRO A 304 3.14 -14.96 9.83
N ALA A 305 2.37 -13.93 9.45
CA ALA A 305 1.07 -13.71 10.07
C ALA A 305 0.12 -14.83 9.62
N LEU A 306 -0.71 -15.34 10.53
CA LEU A 306 -1.55 -16.53 10.29
C LEU A 306 -3.00 -16.29 10.65
#